data_AF-B2W3G2-F1
#
_entry.id   AF-B2W3G2-F1
#
_cell.length_a   1.000
_cell.length_b   1.000
_cell.length_c   1.000
_cell.angle_alpha   90.00
_cell.angle_beta   90.00
_cell.angle_gamma   90.00
#
_symmetry.space_group_name_H-M   'P 1'
#
loop_
_entity.id
_entity.type
_entity.pdbx_description
1 polymer ?
#
loop_
_entity_poly.entity_id
_entity_poly.type
_entity_poly.pdbx_seq_one_letter_code
_entity_poly.pdbx_strand_id
1 'polypeptide(L)'
;MRFEIPTIVALLSSFASAVSVCRPHSKLNPFNDSRGCTIFKDQTCGSDPGFAIPGDSGYCADLNNLFADYDGKVRSFRVEKGYQCEFYFEYAYSRAKLDGKECTARQLVACSPAGSG
;
A
#
# COMPACT_ATOMS: atom_id res chain seq x y z
N MET A 1 -25.43 -28.21 48.49
CA MET A 1 -24.58 -27.00 48.58
C MET A 1 -23.67 -26.98 47.36
N ARG A 2 -23.50 -25.79 46.76
CA ARG A 2 -22.48 -25.39 45.78
C ARG A 2 -22.48 -26.13 44.43
N PHE A 3 -23.04 -25.46 43.42
CA PHE A 3 -22.51 -25.50 42.06
C PHE A 3 -22.02 -24.09 41.76
N GLU A 4 -20.70 -23.93 41.63
CA GLU A 4 -20.07 -22.67 41.28
C GLU A 4 -20.35 -22.37 39.80
N ILE A 5 -20.84 -21.16 39.53
CA ILE A 5 -21.08 -20.69 38.17
C ILE A 5 -19.72 -20.16 37.66
N PRO A 6 -19.12 -20.76 36.62
CA PRO A 6 -17.88 -20.24 36.09
C PRO A 6 -18.16 -18.89 35.43
N THR A 7 -17.30 -17.95 35.79
CA THR A 7 -17.10 -16.61 35.26
C THR A 7 -16.87 -16.61 33.75
N ILE A 8 -17.92 -16.79 32.94
CA ILE A 8 -17.84 -16.69 31.47
C ILE A 8 -18.61 -15.45 30.99
N VAL A 9 -18.32 -14.28 31.54
CA VAL A 9 -18.82 -13.01 31.00
C VAL A 9 -17.76 -11.93 31.20
N ALA A 10 -16.82 -11.80 30.27
CA ALA A 10 -16.15 -10.54 29.89
C ALA A 10 -14.92 -10.82 29.01
N LEU A 11 -15.12 -11.47 27.86
CA LEU A 11 -14.23 -11.23 26.73
C LEU A 11 -14.99 -10.33 25.76
N LEU A 12 -15.32 -9.11 26.21
CA LEU A 12 -15.50 -8.01 25.27
C LEU A 12 -14.12 -7.75 24.66
N SER A 13 -13.90 -8.46 23.55
CA SER A 13 -12.78 -8.28 22.67
C SER A 13 -12.82 -6.83 22.18
N SER A 14 -11.90 -6.02 22.70
CA SER A 14 -11.65 -4.69 22.19
C SER A 14 -11.22 -4.81 20.74
N PHE A 15 -12.15 -4.65 19.80
CA PHE A 15 -11.81 -4.39 18.41
C PHE A 15 -11.16 -3.00 18.42
N ALA A 16 -9.84 -2.95 18.54
CA ALA A 16 -9.10 -1.73 18.32
C ALA A 16 -9.38 -1.31 16.87
N SER A 17 -10.28 -0.35 16.68
CA SER A 17 -10.50 0.25 15.38
C SER A 17 -9.21 1.00 15.03
N ALA A 18 -8.44 0.46 14.09
CA ALA A 18 -7.36 1.20 13.46
C ALA A 18 -8.00 2.40 12.74
N VAL A 19 -7.92 3.58 13.35
CA VAL A 19 -8.35 4.81 12.70
C VAL A 19 -7.44 5.00 11.49
N SER A 20 -8.00 4.89 10.29
CA SER A 20 -7.28 5.25 9.07
C SER A 20 -6.85 6.70 9.17
N VAL A 21 -5.54 6.93 9.37
CA VAL A 21 -4.92 8.27 9.37
C VAL A 21 -5.00 8.88 7.97
N CYS A 22 -5.12 8.03 6.94
CA CYS A 22 -5.28 8.45 5.56
C CYS A 22 -6.69 8.99 5.31
N ARG A 23 -6.75 10.21 4.76
CA ARG A 23 -7.99 10.79 4.25
C ARG A 23 -8.56 9.87 3.15
N PRO A 24 -9.88 9.65 3.11
CA PRO A 24 -10.48 8.86 2.04
C PRO A 24 -10.16 9.51 0.69
N HIS A 25 -9.79 8.66 -0.27
CA HIS A 25 -9.36 9.06 -1.61
C HIS A 25 -10.37 9.99 -2.32
N SER A 26 -11.66 9.85 -2.03
CA SER A 26 -12.73 10.72 -2.56
C SER A 26 -12.63 12.20 -2.16
N LYS A 27 -11.78 12.55 -1.17
CA LYS A 27 -11.58 13.93 -0.71
C LYS A 27 -10.23 14.53 -1.11
N LEU A 28 -9.41 13.82 -1.88
CA LEU A 28 -8.09 14.28 -2.29
C LEU A 28 -8.11 14.72 -3.76
N ASN A 29 -7.47 15.86 -4.06
CA ASN A 29 -7.34 16.33 -5.44
C ASN A 29 -6.42 15.38 -6.22
N PRO A 30 -6.83 14.88 -7.39
CA PRO A 30 -5.98 14.03 -8.22
C PRO A 30 -4.71 14.78 -8.63
N PHE A 31 -3.60 14.07 -8.76
CA PHE A 31 -2.33 14.67 -9.21
C PHE A 31 -2.32 14.93 -10.73
N ASN A 32 -3.14 14.19 -11.50
CA ASN A 32 -3.38 14.36 -12.93
C ASN A 32 -2.10 14.41 -13.80
N ASP A 33 -1.05 13.72 -13.38
CA ASP A 33 0.27 13.67 -14.02
C ASP A 33 0.67 12.24 -14.42
N SER A 34 -0.32 11.38 -14.65
CA SER A 34 -0.17 9.97 -15.05
C SER A 34 0.52 9.07 -14.02
N ARG A 35 0.72 9.53 -12.78
CA ARG A 35 1.16 8.64 -11.69
C ARG A 35 0.04 7.67 -11.31
N GLY A 36 0.38 6.40 -11.11
CA GLY A 36 -0.55 5.38 -10.63
C GLY A 36 -0.71 5.43 -9.12
N CYS A 37 0.39 5.68 -8.39
CA CYS A 37 0.31 5.96 -6.96
C CYS A 37 1.44 6.89 -6.48
N THR A 38 1.31 7.39 -5.25
CA THR A 38 2.39 8.02 -4.50
C THR A 38 2.64 7.23 -3.23
N ILE A 39 3.89 6.87 -2.96
CA ILE A 39 4.31 6.22 -1.71
C ILE A 39 4.91 7.25 -0.75
N PHE A 40 4.70 7.07 0.55
CA PHE A 40 5.15 7.99 1.59
C PHE A 40 5.87 7.24 2.72
N LYS A 41 6.84 7.92 3.34
CA LYS A 41 7.54 7.44 4.54
C LYS A 41 6.78 7.79 5.83
N ASP A 42 5.81 8.68 5.74
CA ASP A 42 4.89 9.02 6.82
C ASP A 42 3.60 8.17 6.76
N GLN A 43 2.81 8.21 7.84
CA GLN A 43 1.51 7.53 7.91
C GLN A 43 0.35 8.44 7.50
N THR A 44 0.61 9.68 7.08
CA THR A 44 -0.42 10.70 6.91
C THR A 44 -0.99 10.75 5.50
N CYS A 45 -0.43 9.97 4.57
CA CYS A 45 -0.87 9.89 3.18
C CYS A 45 -0.82 11.25 2.42
N GLY A 46 0.14 12.12 2.77
CA GLY A 46 0.37 13.33 1.98
C GLY A 46 0.91 14.57 2.69
N SER A 47 1.50 14.46 3.89
CA SER A 47 2.29 15.60 4.43
C SER A 47 3.67 15.68 3.80
N ASP A 48 4.30 14.53 3.50
CA ASP A 48 5.53 14.47 2.72
C ASP A 48 5.26 14.54 1.20
N PRO A 49 6.23 15.04 0.39
CA PRO A 49 6.10 15.08 -1.06
C PRO A 49 5.97 13.68 -1.70
N GLY A 50 6.34 12.63 -0.97
CA GLY A 50 6.25 11.24 -1.40
C GLY A 50 7.11 10.94 -2.62
N PHE A 51 6.97 9.72 -3.16
CA PHE A 51 7.56 9.32 -4.44
C PHE A 51 6.46 8.84 -5.38
N ALA A 52 6.42 9.41 -6.58
CA ALA A 52 5.43 9.10 -7.60
C ALA A 52 5.83 7.84 -8.37
N ILE A 53 4.95 6.84 -8.37
CA ILE A 53 5.07 5.64 -9.18
C ILE A 53 4.21 5.85 -10.44
N PRO A 54 4.79 5.85 -11.65
CA PRO A 54 4.01 5.97 -12.88
C PRO A 54 3.02 4.80 -13.04
N GLY A 55 1.86 5.10 -13.61
CA GLY A 55 0.77 4.14 -13.82
C GLY A 55 0.87 3.36 -15.13
N ASP A 56 2.08 3.04 -15.57
CA ASP A 56 2.32 2.30 -16.80
C ASP A 56 2.26 0.78 -16.53
N SER A 57 1.54 0.05 -17.39
CA SER A 57 1.32 -1.41 -17.34
C SER A 57 2.57 -2.29 -17.21
N GLY A 58 3.76 -1.73 -17.45
CA GLY A 58 5.02 -2.45 -17.37
C GLY A 58 6.06 -1.79 -16.45
N TYR A 59 5.67 -0.81 -15.62
CA TYR A 59 6.60 -0.15 -14.71
C TYR A 59 6.59 -0.80 -13.32
N CYS A 60 7.79 -1.13 -12.86
CA CYS A 60 8.01 -1.69 -11.53
C CYS A 60 9.12 -0.91 -10.84
N ALA A 61 8.79 -0.33 -9.70
CA ALA A 61 9.77 0.35 -8.85
C ALA A 61 10.36 -0.65 -7.86
N ASP A 62 11.65 -0.92 -7.98
CA ASP A 62 12.44 -1.52 -6.90
C ASP A 62 12.73 -0.45 -5.84
N LEU A 63 12.15 -0.62 -4.66
CA LEU A 63 12.25 0.34 -3.56
C LEU A 63 13.67 0.47 -3.00
N ASN A 64 14.54 -0.52 -3.25
CA ASN A 64 15.96 -0.47 -2.90
C ASN A 64 16.77 0.38 -3.88
N ASN A 65 16.36 0.41 -5.16
CA ASN A 65 17.01 1.19 -6.21
C ASN A 65 16.39 2.57 -6.43
N LEU A 66 15.31 2.90 -5.72
CA LEU A 66 14.74 4.23 -5.74
C LEU A 66 15.70 5.24 -5.08
N PHE A 67 16.01 6.34 -5.78
CA PHE A 67 16.92 7.42 -5.36
C PHE A 67 16.69 7.95 -3.93
N ALA A 68 15.50 7.72 -3.40
CA ALA A 68 15.05 8.23 -2.12
C ALA A 68 14.99 7.15 -1.03
N ASP A 69 15.50 5.94 -1.24
CA ASP A 69 15.67 4.89 -0.19
C ASP A 69 14.35 4.62 0.55
N TYR A 70 13.44 3.94 -0.14
CA TYR A 70 12.09 3.62 0.34
C TYR A 70 11.96 2.18 0.85
N ASP A 71 12.97 1.33 0.64
CA ASP A 71 13.02 -0.05 1.13
C ASP A 71 12.82 -0.11 2.66
N GLY A 72 11.81 -0.86 3.12
CA GLY A 72 11.43 -0.96 4.54
C GLY A 72 10.93 0.36 5.18
N LYS A 73 10.81 1.44 4.40
CA LYS A 73 10.50 2.80 4.90
C LYS A 73 9.14 3.32 4.44
N VAL A 74 8.49 2.69 3.47
CA VAL A 74 7.10 3.01 3.09
C VAL A 74 6.18 2.77 4.29
N ARG A 75 5.40 3.78 4.68
CA ARG A 75 4.43 3.72 5.78
C ARG A 75 3.00 3.99 5.33
N SER A 76 2.82 4.67 4.20
CA SER A 76 1.51 4.85 3.59
C SER A 76 1.63 5.02 2.06
N PHE A 77 0.50 4.88 1.36
CA PHE A 77 0.43 5.03 -0.08
C PHE A 77 -0.91 5.66 -0.47
N ARG A 78 -0.93 6.32 -1.63
CA ARG A 78 -2.12 6.90 -2.24
C ARG A 78 -2.19 6.48 -3.70
N VAL A 79 -3.17 5.66 -4.04
CA VAL A 79 -3.45 5.24 -5.43
C VAL A 79 -4.32 6.28 -6.09
N GLU A 80 -3.97 6.66 -7.33
CA GLU A 80 -4.74 7.63 -8.11
C GLU A 80 -5.99 6.98 -8.72
N LYS A 81 -7.02 7.81 -8.94
CA LYS A 81 -8.29 7.33 -9.48
C LYS A 81 -8.09 6.77 -10.89
N GLY A 82 -8.62 5.57 -11.11
CA GLY A 82 -8.49 4.88 -12.40
C GLY A 82 -7.22 4.05 -12.53
N TYR A 83 -6.45 3.88 -11.45
CA TYR A 83 -5.33 2.96 -11.39
C TYR A 83 -5.53 1.90 -10.31
N GLN A 84 -4.90 0.75 -10.53
CA GLN A 84 -4.71 -0.32 -9.54
C GLN A 84 -3.22 -0.52 -9.33
N CYS A 85 -2.81 -0.82 -8.11
CA CYS A 85 -1.40 -1.06 -7.80
C CYS A 85 -1.22 -2.33 -6.98
N GLU A 86 -0.14 -3.04 -7.29
CA GLU A 86 0.28 -4.25 -6.60
C GLU A 86 1.57 -3.96 -5.83
N PHE A 87 1.60 -4.43 -4.59
CA PHE A 87 2.72 -4.26 -3.67
C PHE A 87 3.25 -5.62 -3.27
N TYR A 88 4.52 -5.86 -3.54
CA TYR A 88 5.19 -7.12 -3.24
C TYR A 88 6.19 -6.89 -2.11
N PHE A 89 5.98 -7.60 -1.01
CA PHE A 89 6.81 -7.57 0.18
C PHE A 89 7.39 -8.97 0.37
N GLU A 90 8.59 -9.24 -0.11
CA GLU A 90 9.18 -10.55 0.09
C GLU A 90 10.69 -10.41 0.33
N TYR A 91 11.12 -10.86 1.50
CA TYR A 91 12.55 -10.94 1.84
C TYR A 91 13.34 -11.84 0.87
N ALA A 92 12.64 -12.67 0.08
CA ALA A 92 13.14 -13.46 -1.03
C ALA A 92 12.50 -12.98 -2.34
N TYR A 93 13.33 -12.45 -3.25
CA TYR A 93 13.05 -12.13 -4.66
C TYR A 93 11.63 -12.42 -5.18
N SER A 94 10.75 -11.42 -5.19
CA SER A 94 9.42 -11.54 -5.76
C SER A 94 9.48 -11.44 -7.28
N ARG A 95 8.81 -12.36 -7.98
CA ARG A 95 8.52 -12.24 -9.41
C ARG A 95 7.12 -11.69 -9.59
N ALA A 96 7.02 -10.39 -9.82
CA ALA A 96 5.77 -9.78 -10.27
C ALA A 96 5.70 -9.87 -11.79
N LYS A 97 4.56 -10.33 -12.33
CA LYS A 97 4.25 -10.22 -13.76
C LYS A 97 3.13 -9.20 -13.94
N LEU A 98 3.47 -8.04 -14.48
CA LEU A 98 2.47 -7.08 -14.96
C LEU A 98 2.55 -7.02 -16.48
N ASP A 99 1.42 -7.30 -17.12
CA ASP A 99 1.27 -7.26 -18.58
C ASP A 99 2.39 -7.97 -19.36
N GLY A 100 2.86 -9.11 -18.83
CA GLY A 100 3.88 -9.95 -19.45
C GLY A 100 5.34 -9.52 -19.22
N LYS A 101 5.60 -8.40 -18.52
CA LYS A 101 6.95 -8.02 -18.08
C LYS A 101 7.24 -8.59 -16.71
N GLU A 102 8.37 -9.27 -16.59
CA GLU A 102 8.84 -9.86 -15.33
C GLU A 102 9.65 -8.82 -14.56
N CYS A 103 9.16 -8.47 -13.38
CA CYS A 103 9.79 -7.52 -12.49
C CYS A 103 10.31 -8.24 -11.25
N THR A 104 11.54 -7.91 -10.88
CA THR A 104 12.25 -8.68 -9.87
C THR A 104 13.05 -7.80 -8.94
N ALA A 105 12.63 -7.75 -7.68
CA ALA A 105 13.33 -7.12 -6.58
C ALA A 105 12.85 -7.64 -5.22
N ARG A 106 13.45 -7.12 -4.15
CA ARG A 106 13.08 -7.41 -2.75
C ARG A 106 11.76 -6.75 -2.34
N GLN A 107 11.52 -5.54 -2.80
CA GLN A 107 10.28 -4.83 -2.51
C GLN A 107 9.88 -4.05 -3.77
N LEU A 108 8.72 -4.38 -4.32
CA LEU A 108 8.24 -3.84 -5.60
C LEU A 108 6.90 -3.15 -5.45
N VAL A 109 6.74 -2.06 -6.20
CA VAL A 109 5.44 -1.41 -6.46
C VAL A 109 5.24 -1.31 -7.95
N ALA A 110 4.06 -1.70 -8.41
CA ALA A 110 3.66 -1.53 -9.81
C ALA A 110 2.21 -1.08 -9.89
N CYS A 111 1.91 -0.26 -10.90
CA CYS A 111 0.59 0.33 -11.08
C CYS A 111 0.16 0.27 -12.54
N SER A 112 -1.10 -0.10 -12.79
CA SER A 112 -1.71 -0.14 -14.13
C SER A 112 -3.10 0.49 -14.11
N PRO A 113 -3.66 0.89 -15.27
CA PRO A 113 -5.03 1.40 -15.34
C PRO A 113 -6.04 0.37 -14.83
N ALA A 114 -6.98 0.80 -13.98
CA ALA A 114 -8.04 -0.04 -13.45
C ALA A 114 -9.01 -0.44 -14.58
N GLY A 115 -8.86 -1.65 -15.12
CA GLY A 115 -9.65 -2.16 -16.23
C GLY A 115 -8.86 -2.76 -17.41
N SER A 116 -7.52 -2.83 -17.32
CA SER A 116 -6.67 -3.47 -18.34
C SER A 116 -6.47 -4.98 -18.15
N GLY A 117 -7.37 -5.65 -17.40
CA GLY A 117 -7.33 -7.11 -17.16
C GLY A 117 -8.21 -7.91 -18.10
#